data_AF-A0A7J2UZF1-F1
#
_entry.id   AF-A0A7J2UZF1-F1
#
_cell.length_a   1.000
_cell.length_b   1.000
_cell.length_c   1.000
_cell.angle_alpha   90.00
_cell.angle_beta   90.00
_cell.angle_gamma   90.00
#
_symmetry.space_group_name_H-M   'P 1'
#
loop_
_entity.id
_entity.type
_entity.pdbx_description
1 polymer ?
#
loop_
_entity_poly.entity_id
_entity_poly.type
_entity_poly.pdbx_seq_one_letter_code
_entity_poly.pdbx_strand_id
1 'polypeptide(L)' 'MEFILRPIGFVRVSLPDDVVRESIRGVSGIIEVLPEYEEALDGIDGFSHLIVIAYLHKIVPSDRRGSGFIAVDIK' A
#
# COMPACT_ATOMS: atom_id res chain seq x y z
N MET A 1 5.00 -20.55 14.71
CA MET A 1 4.48 -20.62 13.33
C MET A 1 5.13 -19.48 12.57
N GLU A 2 5.83 -19.77 11.49
CA GLU A 2 6.49 -18.76 10.64
C GLU A 2 5.82 -18.74 9.27
N PHE A 3 5.76 -17.56 8.66
CA PHE A 3 5.18 -17.36 7.33
C PHE A 3 6.09 -16.48 6.49
N ILE A 4 6.16 -16.77 5.19
CA ILE A 4 6.90 -15.98 4.21
C ILE A 4 5.88 -15.15 3.42
N LEU A 5 6.04 -13.82 3.47
CA LEU A 5 5.23 -12.90 2.67
C LEU A 5 5.88 -12.71 1.31
N ARG A 6 5.13 -12.97 0.24
CA ARG A 6 5.54 -12.65 -1.14
C ARG A 6 4.76 -11.40 -1.59
N PRO A 7 5.44 -10.30 -1.97
CA PRO A 7 4.74 -9.11 -2.45
C PRO A 7 4.06 -9.40 -3.79
N ILE A 8 2.86 -8.84 -3.96
CA ILE A 8 2.10 -8.93 -5.22
C ILE A 8 2.21 -7.66 -6.08
N GLY A 9 2.90 -6.64 -5.56
CA GLY A 9 3.00 -5.33 -6.16
C GLY A 9 3.67 -4.33 -5.23
N PHE A 10 3.74 -3.08 -5.69
CA PHE A 10 4.39 -1.98 -4.99
C PHE A 10 3.53 -0.73 -4.99
N VAL A 11 3.55 0.00 -3.87
CA VAL A 11 2.95 1.34 -3.79
C VAL A 11 3.97 2.36 -4.26
N ARG A 12 3.63 3.11 -5.30
CA ARG A 12 4.43 4.20 -5.87
C ARG A 12 3.82 5.54 -5.47
N VAL A 13 4.64 6.41 -4.89
CA VAL A 13 4.25 7.77 -4.52
C VAL A 13 5.34 8.71 -5.03
N SER A 14 4.95 9.81 -5.66
CA SER A 14 5.88 10.82 -6.21
C SER A 14 6.34 11.85 -5.18
N LEU A 15 6.04 11.64 -3.90
CA LEU A 15 6.34 12.55 -2.80
C LEU A 15 7.51 12.00 -1.96
N PRO A 16 8.34 12.89 -1.40
CA PRO A 16 9.37 12.51 -0.44
C PRO A 16 8.82 11.80 0.80
N ASP A 17 9.61 10.90 1.39
CA ASP A 17 9.18 10.04 2.51
C ASP A 17 8.74 10.83 3.76
N ASP A 18 9.36 11.97 4.03
CA ASP A 18 8.98 12.89 5.11
C ASP A 18 7.58 13.48 4.89
N VAL A 19 7.26 13.87 3.65
CA VAL A 19 5.93 14.36 3.29
C VAL A 19 4.87 13.27 3.44
N VAL A 20 5.19 12.04 3.04
CA VAL A 20 4.29 10.89 3.19
C VAL A 20 4.04 10.58 4.67
N ARG A 21 5.10 10.59 5.50
CA ARG A 21 5.06 10.27 6.93
C ARG A 21 4.22 11.26 7.73
N GLU A 22 4.30 12.55 7.42
CA GLU A 22 3.56 13.59 8.12
C GLU A 22 2.10 13.73 7.65
N SER A 23 1.69 13.00 6.60
CA SER A 23 0.31 13.07 6.10
C SER A 23 -0.67 12.26 6.95
N ILE A 24 -1.55 12.95 7.66
CA ILE A 24 -2.63 12.34 8.49
C ILE A 24 -3.70 11.66 7.62
N ARG A 25 -3.96 12.18 6.41
CA ARG A 25 -5.01 11.67 5.50
C ARG A 25 -4.48 10.76 4.41
N GLY A 26 -3.19 10.42 4.44
CA GLY A 26 -2.52 9.73 3.34
C GLY A 26 -2.24 10.65 2.15
N VAL A 27 -1.69 10.07 1.09
CA VAL A 27 -1.27 10.77 -0.12
C VAL A 27 -1.74 9.99 -1.34
N SER A 28 -1.85 10.66 -2.49
CA SER A 28 -2.15 9.96 -3.74
C SER A 28 -0.95 9.11 -4.15
N GLY A 29 -1.23 7.88 -4.58
CA GLY A 29 -0.23 6.93 -5.05
C GLY A 29 -0.83 5.95 -6.04
N ILE A 30 0.03 5.18 -6.69
CA ILE A 30 -0.33 4.15 -7.66
C ILE A 30 0.07 2.80 -7.08
N ILE A 31 -0.82 1.82 -7.14
CA ILE A 31 -0.47 0.42 -6.84
C ILE A 31 -0.07 -0.23 -8.16
N GLU A 32 1.21 -0.55 -8.27
CA GLU A 32 1.77 -1.29 -9.40
C GLU A 32 1.70 -2.79 -9.06
N VAL A 33 0.76 -3.51 -9.67
CA VAL A 33 0.59 -4.96 -9.48
C VAL A 33 1.54 -5.70 -10.43
N LEU A 34 2.19 -6.76 -9.95
CA LEU A 34 3.11 -7.53 -10.78
C LEU A 34 2.34 -8.29 -11.87
N PRO A 35 2.90 -8.46 -13.09
CA PRO A 35 2.20 -9.09 -14.21
C PRO A 35 1.65 -10.49 -13.92
N GLU A 36 2.34 -11.28 -13.09
CA GLU A 36 1.85 -12.61 -12.70
C GLU A 36 0.55 -12.61 -11.88
N TYR A 37 0.08 -11.44 -11.42
CA TYR A 37 -1.14 -11.26 -10.64
C TYR A 37 -2.18 -10.37 -11.36
N GLU A 38 -1.97 -10.01 -12.62
CA GLU A 38 -2.86 -9.13 -13.38
C GLU A 38 -4.30 -9.66 -13.45
N GLU A 39 -4.48 -10.95 -13.73
CA GLU A 39 -5.80 -11.60 -13.80
C GLU A 39 -6.60 -11.50 -12.47
N ALA A 40 -5.91 -11.34 -11.33
CA ALA A 40 -6.58 -11.20 -10.04
C ALA A 40 -7.24 -9.82 -9.83
N LEU A 41 -7.01 -8.88 -10.76
CA LEU A 41 -7.65 -7.56 -10.76
C LEU A 41 -9.01 -7.58 -11.47
N ASP A 42 -9.35 -8.64 -12.18
CA ASP A 42 -10.64 -8.75 -12.84
C ASP A 42 -11.80 -8.60 -11.84
N GLY A 43 -12.65 -7.62 -12.09
CA GLY A 43 -13.83 -7.33 -11.26
C GLY A 43 -13.59 -6.37 -10.09
N ILE A 44 -12.39 -5.76 -9.97
CA ILE A 44 -12.20 -4.62 -9.05
C ILE A 44 -12.75 -3.30 -9.63
N ASP A 45 -12.96 -3.25 -10.94
CA ASP A 45 -13.57 -2.10 -11.62
C ASP A 45 -15.01 -1.92 -11.16
N GLY A 46 -15.30 -0.75 -10.55
CA GLY A 46 -16.61 -0.40 -10.01
C GLY A 46 -16.66 -0.22 -8.49
N PHE A 47 -15.59 -0.59 -7.78
CA PHE A 47 -15.42 -0.22 -6.38
C PHE A 47 -14.82 1.17 -6.26
N SER A 48 -15.35 1.99 -5.36
CA SER A 48 -14.77 3.31 -5.04
C SER A 48 -13.61 3.23 -4.05
N HIS A 49 -13.53 2.15 -3.25
CA HIS A 49 -12.54 2.00 -2.19
C HIS A 49 -12.08 0.55 -2.12
N LEU A 50 -10.76 0.34 -1.94
CA LEU A 50 -10.19 -0.97 -1.64
C LEU A 50 -9.48 -0.96 -0.29
N ILE A 51 -9.48 -2.12 0.38
CA ILE A 51 -8.64 -2.36 1.55
C ILE A 51 -7.33 -2.99 1.05
N VAL A 52 -6.21 -2.31 1.30
CA VAL A 52 -4.89 -2.76 0.85
C VAL A 52 -4.00 -3.09 2.05
N ILE A 53 -3.49 -4.32 2.07
CA ILE A 53 -2.53 -4.75 3.08
C ILE A 53 -1.12 -4.55 2.50
N ALA A 54 -0.35 -3.65 3.11
CA ALA A 54 0.98 -3.32 2.65
C ALA A 54 2.04 -3.62 3.73
N TYR A 55 3.23 -4.01 3.29
CA TYR A 55 4.38 -4.15 4.17
C TYR A 55 5.14 -2.82 4.25
N LEU A 56 5.09 -2.18 5.41
CA LEU A 56 5.72 -0.88 5.68
C LEU A 56 7.24 -1.01 5.88
N HIS A 57 7.96 -1.37 4.82
CA HIS A 57 9.38 -1.71 4.82
C HIS A 57 10.33 -0.58 5.26
N LYS A 58 9.87 0.69 5.27
CA LYS A 58 10.67 1.85 5.66
C LYS A 58 10.52 2.24 7.14
N ILE A 59 9.70 1.54 7.92
CA ILE A 59 9.53 1.86 9.35
C ILE A 59 10.80 1.49 10.12
N VAL A 60 11.40 2.50 10.76
CA VAL A 60 12.47 2.29 11.74
C VAL A 60 11.90 1.79 13.07
N PRO A 61 12.63 0.99 13.86
CA PRO A 61 12.12 0.41 15.11
C PRO A 61 11.55 1.43 16.11
N SER A 62 12.13 2.64 16.13
CA SER A 62 11.71 3.78 16.96
C SER A 62 10.32 4.32 16.62
N ASP A 63 9.81 4.00 15.43
CA ASP A 63 8.59 4.56 14.82
C ASP A 63 7.40 3.58 14.84
N ARG A 64 7.51 2.45 15.54
CA ARG A 64 6.50 1.37 15.56
C ARG A 64 5.15 1.70 16.23
N ARG A 65 4.86 2.97 16.51
CA ARG A 65 3.62 3.38 17.21
C ARG A 65 2.35 3.38 16.35
N GLY A 66 2.43 2.96 15.09
CA GLY A 66 1.24 2.79 14.24
C GLY A 66 1.43 1.71 13.20
N SER A 67 0.99 0.48 13.51
CA SER A 67 0.73 -0.53 12.49
C SER A 67 -0.52 -0.09 11.69
N GLY A 68 -0.33 0.82 10.75
CA GLY A 68 -1.41 1.38 9.93
C GLY A 68 -1.78 0.47 8.76
N PHE A 69 -3.07 0.38 8.47
CA PHE A 69 -3.56 -0.09 7.17
C PHE A 69 -3.56 1.10 6.21
N ILE A 70 -3.20 0.88 4.94
CA ILE A 70 -3.31 1.92 3.91
C ILE A 70 -4.69 1.78 3.28
N ALA A 71 -5.59 2.71 3.59
CA ALA A 71 -6.83 2.85 2.85
C ALA A 71 -6.50 3.55 1.52
N VAL A 72 -6.84 2.90 0.40
CA VAL A 72 -6.60 3.46 -0.94
C VAL A 72 -7.96 3.72 -1.59
N ASP A 73 -8.17 4.99 -1.90
CA ASP A 73 -9.30 5.47 -2.68
C ASP A 73 -8.94 5.35 -4.15
N ILE A 74 -9.70 4.55 -4.90
CA ILE A 74 -9.53 4.41 -6.35
C ILE A 74 -10.51 5.40 -6.97
N LYS A 75 -9.96 6.45 -7.58
CA LYS A 75 -10.72 7.40 -8.39
C LYS A 75 -10.74 7.00 -9.84
#